data_AF-A0A2U9S9B8-F1
#
_entry.id   AF-A0A2U9S9B8-F1
#
_cell.length_a   1.000
_cell.length_b   1.000
_cell.length_c   1.000
_cell.angle_alpha   90.00
_cell.angle_beta   90.00
_cell.angle_gamma   90.00
#
_symmetry.space_group_name_H-M   'P 1'
#
loop_
_entity.id
_entity.type
_entity.pdbx_description
1 polymer ?
#
loop_
_entity_poly.entity_id
_entity_poly.type
_entity_poly.pdbx_seq_one_letter_code
_entity_poly.pdbx_strand_id
1 'polypeptide(L)'
;MVQSVYNSAWAALTGRTAAAQLFSSKTASTPSLTAASAGDSVTVSKLGKALTGLAAKAFEHLDSDSRKQLEGLVESGRVSADDAVKGLRSLAKNALFNRFATEGGHSAEEQQMADRMKVQREQSAAAKAAENPDHGAALKDLDQLGEVQKNGSISQEDVSAIHRSVSERLRGFGVSGKLQFAREEGALMEAVFKSKTNRFVDLDFGEDDRETSATTNKIASKDELAAAERLFAAGFKLENNAMARFAADYDIPGLGKGAMPAWSSFKPVSR
;
A
#
# COMPACT_ATOMS: atom_id res chain seq x y z
N MET A 1 8.65 8.71 8.80
CA MET A 1 8.19 7.53 9.57
C MET A 1 6.70 7.18 9.38
N VAL A 2 5.97 7.78 8.43
CA VAL A 2 4.51 7.53 8.26
C VAL A 2 4.19 6.42 7.26
N GLN A 3 5.12 6.06 6.37
CA GLN A 3 4.93 4.99 5.37
C GLN A 3 5.09 3.56 5.93
N SER A 4 5.81 3.37 7.05
CA SER A 4 6.11 2.04 7.60
C SER A 4 4.91 1.40 8.32
N VAL A 5 4.00 2.21 8.85
CA VAL A 5 2.82 1.74 9.60
C VAL A 5 1.75 1.16 8.65
N TYR A 6 1.67 1.66 7.42
CA TYR A 6 0.69 1.17 6.44
C TYR A 6 1.08 -0.18 5.81
N ASN A 7 2.37 -0.46 5.61
CA ASN A 7 2.83 -1.75 5.09
C ASN A 7 2.63 -2.90 6.10
N SER A 8 2.64 -2.62 7.40
CA SER A 8 2.51 -3.63 8.45
C SER A 8 1.05 -4.02 8.74
N ALA A 9 0.09 -3.11 8.51
CA ALA A 9 -1.34 -3.43 8.59
C ALA A 9 -1.80 -4.37 7.45
N TRP A 10 -1.16 -4.32 6.29
CA TRP A 10 -1.47 -5.18 5.14
C TRP A 10 -0.98 -6.64 5.34
N ALA A 11 0.18 -6.85 5.96
CA ALA A 11 0.73 -8.18 6.19
C ALA A 11 -0.03 -9.00 7.26
N ALA A 12 -0.73 -8.33 8.18
CA ALA A 12 -1.50 -8.98 9.24
C ALA A 12 -2.88 -9.49 8.76
N LEU A 13 -3.40 -8.97 7.64
CA LEU A 13 -4.74 -9.32 7.14
C LEU A 13 -4.75 -10.48 6.15
N THR A 14 -3.62 -10.81 5.53
CA THR A 14 -3.48 -11.90 4.54
C THR A 14 -2.93 -13.21 5.13
N GLY A 15 -2.94 -13.33 6.46
CA GLY A 15 -2.50 -14.52 7.19
C GLY A 15 -3.30 -15.77 6.83
N ARG A 16 -2.88 -16.46 5.76
CA ARG A 16 -3.20 -17.86 5.53
C ARG A 16 -1.96 -18.58 5.00
N THR A 17 -1.40 -19.40 5.88
CA THR A 17 -0.40 -20.44 5.64
C THR A 17 -0.65 -21.19 4.33
N ALA A 18 0.23 -21.00 3.35
CA ALA A 18 0.30 -21.85 2.16
C ALA A 18 1.32 -22.97 2.42
N ALA A 19 0.80 -24.17 2.68
CA ALA A 19 1.56 -25.39 2.58
C ALA A 19 1.96 -25.61 1.12
N ALA A 20 3.25 -25.78 0.86
CA ALA A 20 3.78 -26.07 -0.46
C ALA A 20 3.39 -27.50 -0.88
N GLN A 21 2.60 -27.65 -1.95
CA GLN A 21 2.52 -28.88 -2.71
C GLN A 21 3.29 -28.74 -4.02
N LEU A 22 4.36 -29.53 -4.11
CA LEU A 22 5.16 -29.79 -5.30
C LEU A 22 4.32 -30.56 -6.33
N PHE A 23 4.24 -30.05 -7.56
CA PHE A 23 3.89 -30.86 -8.73
C PHE A 23 4.92 -30.69 -9.84
N SER A 24 5.52 -31.83 -10.21
CA SER A 24 6.36 -32.04 -11.39
C SER A 24 5.54 -32.16 -12.67
N SER A 25 6.03 -31.60 -13.77
CA SER A 25 5.83 -32.07 -15.15
C SER A 25 6.91 -31.41 -16.03
N LYS A 26 7.90 -32.14 -16.56
CA LYS A 26 7.95 -33.05 -17.73
C LYS A 26 7.82 -32.32 -19.08
N THR A 27 8.77 -32.66 -19.94
CA THR A 27 9.31 -31.97 -21.12
C THR A 27 8.50 -32.01 -22.43
N ALA A 28 8.78 -30.99 -23.26
CA ALA A 28 8.90 -30.95 -24.74
C ALA A 28 7.63 -30.94 -25.63
N SER A 29 7.53 -29.93 -26.50
CA SER A 29 7.77 -30.04 -27.97
C SER A 29 7.40 -28.74 -28.70
N THR A 30 8.32 -28.22 -29.52
CA THR A 30 8.12 -27.20 -30.57
C THR A 30 7.37 -27.78 -31.77
N PRO A 31 6.63 -26.96 -32.53
CA PRO A 31 7.07 -26.76 -33.92
C PRO A 31 6.83 -25.37 -34.54
N SER A 32 7.83 -25.00 -35.35
CA SER A 32 7.83 -24.36 -36.67
C SER A 32 6.94 -23.15 -37.02
N LEU A 33 7.69 -22.11 -37.42
CA LEU A 33 7.33 -20.89 -38.13
C LEU A 33 6.55 -21.15 -39.43
N THR A 34 5.54 -20.33 -39.68
CA THR A 34 5.06 -19.99 -41.03
C THR A 34 5.02 -18.48 -41.15
N ALA A 35 5.79 -17.96 -42.10
CA ALA A 35 5.84 -16.56 -42.48
C ALA A 35 4.73 -16.25 -43.49
N ALA A 36 3.96 -15.19 -43.25
CA ALA A 36 3.18 -14.54 -44.30
C ALA A 36 2.85 -13.09 -43.94
N SER A 37 3.19 -12.21 -44.89
CA SER A 37 2.62 -10.88 -45.20
C SER A 37 2.93 -9.71 -44.25
N ALA A 38 3.89 -8.89 -44.69
CA ALA A 38 4.13 -7.54 -44.25
C ALA A 38 3.01 -6.61 -44.78
N GLY A 39 1.91 -6.53 -44.03
CA GLY A 39 1.17 -5.29 -43.89
C GLY A 39 1.66 -4.64 -42.61
N ASP A 40 1.82 -3.31 -42.61
CA ASP A 40 2.16 -2.53 -41.41
C ASP A 40 0.93 -2.50 -40.48
N SER A 41 0.50 -3.67 -40.03
CA SER A 41 -0.50 -3.81 -38.98
C SER A 41 0.24 -3.64 -37.68
N VAL A 42 0.00 -2.51 -37.01
CA VAL A 42 0.33 -2.37 -35.59
C VAL A 42 -0.46 -3.46 -34.87
N THR A 43 0.19 -4.59 -34.61
CA THR A 43 -0.41 -5.73 -33.93
C THR A 43 -0.59 -5.32 -32.48
N VAL A 44 -1.73 -4.69 -32.17
CA VAL A 44 -2.07 -4.30 -30.81
C VAL A 44 -2.09 -5.57 -29.96
N SER A 45 -1.26 -5.60 -28.93
CA SER A 45 -1.11 -6.74 -28.01
C SER A 45 -2.48 -7.13 -27.43
N LYS A 46 -2.66 -8.40 -27.03
CA LYS A 46 -3.92 -8.86 -26.41
C LYS A 46 -4.30 -8.01 -25.20
N LEU A 47 -3.29 -7.57 -24.45
CA LEU A 47 -3.43 -6.66 -23.33
C LEU A 47 -3.86 -5.26 -23.80
N GLY A 48 -3.20 -4.69 -24.81
CA GLY A 48 -3.54 -3.38 -25.37
C GLY A 48 -5.00 -3.27 -25.84
N LYS A 49 -5.59 -4.36 -26.34
CA LYS A 49 -7.02 -4.40 -26.73
C LYS A 49 -7.99 -4.48 -25.55
N ALA A 50 -7.54 -5.02 -24.41
CA ALA A 50 -8.36 -5.22 -23.22
C ALA A 50 -8.29 -4.02 -22.26
N LEU A 51 -7.19 -3.25 -22.31
CA LEU A 51 -6.99 -2.06 -21.49
C LEU A 51 -8.02 -0.99 -21.83
N THR A 52 -8.83 -0.64 -20.84
CA THR A 52 -9.86 0.40 -20.90
C THR A 52 -9.85 1.24 -19.61
N GLY A 53 -10.27 2.49 -19.70
CA GLY A 53 -10.51 3.43 -18.58
C GLY A 53 -9.37 3.53 -17.58
N LEU A 54 -9.67 3.31 -16.29
CA LEU A 54 -8.69 3.42 -15.21
C LEU A 54 -7.48 2.49 -15.40
N ALA A 55 -7.70 1.29 -15.93
CA ALA A 55 -6.61 0.35 -16.17
C ALA A 55 -5.69 0.82 -17.30
N ALA A 56 -6.26 1.37 -18.39
CA ALA A 56 -5.49 1.96 -19.48
C ALA A 56 -4.66 3.15 -18.99
N LYS A 57 -5.27 4.09 -18.25
CA LYS A 57 -4.57 5.26 -17.70
C LYS A 57 -3.46 4.87 -16.71
N ALA A 58 -3.69 3.85 -15.88
CA ALA A 58 -2.66 3.33 -14.99
C ALA A 58 -1.52 2.63 -15.74
N PHE A 59 -1.84 1.89 -16.82
CA PHE A 59 -0.83 1.27 -17.69
C PHE A 59 0.08 2.31 -18.36
N GLU A 60 -0.46 3.45 -18.78
CA GLU A 60 0.31 4.57 -19.33
C GLU A 60 1.30 5.18 -18.33
N HIS A 61 1.11 4.95 -17.04
CA HIS A 61 2.00 5.42 -15.97
C HIS A 61 3.05 4.39 -15.54
N LEU A 62 2.94 3.14 -16.01
CA LEU A 62 3.98 2.15 -15.83
C LEU A 62 5.23 2.52 -16.64
N ASP A 63 6.41 2.21 -16.10
CA ASP A 63 7.66 2.29 -16.87
C ASP A 63 7.72 1.20 -17.96
N SER A 64 8.68 1.32 -18.87
CA SER A 64 8.80 0.41 -20.01
C SER A 64 9.02 -1.05 -19.60
N ASP A 65 9.70 -1.29 -18.49
CA ASP A 65 10.04 -2.64 -18.05
C ASP A 65 8.85 -3.30 -17.37
N SER A 66 8.12 -2.56 -16.52
CA SER A 66 6.84 -2.96 -15.96
C SER A 66 5.81 -3.29 -17.05
N ARG A 67 5.71 -2.48 -18.12
CA ARG A 67 4.81 -2.76 -19.27
C ARG A 67 5.19 -4.05 -19.99
N LYS A 68 6.47 -4.20 -20.37
CA LYS A 68 6.98 -5.41 -21.03
C LYS A 68 6.77 -6.64 -20.17
N GLN A 69 6.97 -6.52 -18.85
CA GLN A 69 6.74 -7.61 -17.93
C GLN A 69 5.27 -8.04 -17.93
N LEU A 70 4.36 -7.06 -17.85
CA LEU A 70 2.93 -7.35 -17.85
C LEU A 70 2.48 -7.99 -19.18
N GLU A 71 2.97 -7.49 -20.31
CA GLU A 71 2.71 -8.09 -21.62
C GLU A 71 3.26 -9.53 -21.69
N GLY A 72 4.49 -9.76 -21.25
CA GLY A 72 5.09 -11.10 -21.22
C GLY A 72 4.32 -12.09 -20.33
N LEU A 73 3.76 -11.63 -19.20
CA LEU A 73 2.90 -12.47 -18.35
C LEU A 73 1.59 -12.85 -19.04
N VAL A 74 1.00 -11.95 -19.82
CA VAL A 74 -0.23 -12.19 -20.58
C VAL A 74 0.04 -13.09 -21.80
N GLU A 75 1.13 -12.85 -22.53
CA GLU A 75 1.52 -13.65 -23.70
C GLU A 75 1.89 -15.08 -23.33
N SER A 76 2.59 -15.27 -22.21
CA SER A 76 2.92 -16.60 -21.68
C SER A 76 1.73 -17.34 -21.07
N GLY A 77 0.56 -16.69 -20.95
CA GLY A 77 -0.63 -17.27 -20.33
C GLY A 77 -0.54 -17.45 -18.82
N ARG A 78 0.47 -16.88 -18.16
CA ARG A 78 0.60 -16.92 -16.69
C ARG A 78 -0.46 -16.03 -16.02
N VAL A 79 -0.93 -15.01 -16.72
CA VAL A 79 -2.03 -14.15 -16.31
C VAL A 79 -2.95 -13.94 -17.51
N SER A 80 -4.27 -13.95 -17.30
CA SER A 80 -5.21 -13.62 -18.38
C SER A 80 -5.22 -12.12 -18.66
N ALA A 81 -5.55 -11.69 -19.88
CA ALA A 81 -5.67 -10.25 -20.18
C ALA A 81 -6.72 -9.56 -19.29
N ASP A 82 -7.82 -10.26 -18.98
CA ASP A 82 -8.86 -9.78 -18.06
C ASP A 82 -8.34 -9.62 -16.62
N ASP A 83 -7.58 -10.60 -16.11
CA ASP A 83 -6.95 -10.49 -14.78
C ASP A 83 -5.93 -9.34 -14.72
N ALA A 84 -5.17 -9.12 -15.81
CA ALA A 84 -4.24 -8.00 -15.88
C ALA A 84 -4.96 -6.65 -15.82
N VAL A 85 -6.07 -6.50 -16.57
CA VAL A 85 -6.90 -5.29 -16.55
C VAL A 85 -7.54 -5.08 -15.18
N LYS A 86 -8.16 -6.11 -14.59
CA LYS A 86 -8.79 -6.05 -13.26
C LYS A 86 -7.79 -5.72 -12.16
N GLY A 87 -6.60 -6.34 -12.21
CA GLY A 87 -5.56 -6.10 -11.24
C GLY A 87 -4.97 -4.70 -11.36
N LEU A 88 -4.72 -4.19 -12.57
CA LEU A 88 -4.30 -2.80 -12.78
C LEU A 88 -5.36 -1.80 -12.32
N ARG A 89 -6.64 -2.06 -12.61
CA ARG A 89 -7.75 -1.23 -12.13
C ARG A 89 -7.80 -1.20 -10.60
N SER A 90 -7.63 -2.34 -9.94
CA SER A 90 -7.54 -2.43 -8.48
C SER A 90 -6.40 -1.56 -7.94
N LEU A 91 -5.22 -1.63 -8.55
CA LEU A 91 -4.05 -0.85 -8.14
C LEU A 91 -4.29 0.66 -8.34
N ALA A 92 -4.91 1.02 -9.45
CA ALA A 92 -5.27 2.40 -9.77
C ALA A 92 -6.26 2.98 -8.74
N LYS A 93 -7.37 2.28 -8.47
CA LYS A 93 -8.37 2.70 -7.48
C LYS A 93 -7.77 2.82 -6.07
N ASN A 94 -6.93 1.86 -5.66
CA ASN A 94 -6.22 1.93 -4.38
C ASN A 94 -5.28 3.14 -4.30
N ALA A 95 -4.59 3.47 -5.39
CA ALA A 95 -3.70 4.63 -5.42
C ALA A 95 -4.47 5.95 -5.29
N LEU A 96 -5.61 6.08 -5.98
CA LEU A 96 -6.51 7.23 -5.85
C LEU A 96 -7.07 7.34 -4.44
N PHE A 97 -7.53 6.22 -3.86
CA PHE A 97 -8.04 6.20 -2.50
C PHE A 97 -6.97 6.60 -1.49
N ASN A 98 -5.74 6.08 -1.62
CA ASN A 98 -4.64 6.44 -0.75
C ASN A 98 -4.35 7.94 -0.81
N ARG A 99 -4.31 8.52 -2.02
CA ARG A 99 -4.11 9.96 -2.20
C ARG A 99 -5.26 10.78 -1.59
N PHE A 100 -6.50 10.38 -1.86
CA PHE A 100 -7.68 11.00 -1.27
C PHE A 100 -7.66 10.93 0.27
N ALA A 101 -7.28 9.79 0.84
CA ALA A 101 -7.24 9.61 2.27
C ALA A 101 -6.18 10.51 2.94
N THR A 102 -5.08 10.77 2.25
CA THR A 102 -3.99 11.64 2.73
C THR A 102 -4.22 13.12 2.50
N GLU A 103 -4.84 13.51 1.37
CA GLU A 103 -4.95 14.91 0.96
C GLU A 103 -6.37 15.49 1.10
N GLY A 104 -7.42 14.66 1.10
CA GLY A 104 -8.85 15.02 1.03
C GLY A 104 -9.46 15.64 2.29
N GLY A 105 -8.61 16.22 3.16
CA GLY A 105 -8.99 16.84 4.42
C GLY A 105 -9.71 15.91 5.41
N HIS A 106 -9.90 16.42 6.62
CA HIS A 106 -10.79 15.80 7.60
C HIS A 106 -12.16 16.48 7.52
N SER A 107 -13.23 15.68 7.51
CA SER A 107 -14.56 16.21 7.80
C SER A 107 -14.62 16.70 9.25
N ALA A 108 -15.65 17.50 9.60
CA ALA A 108 -15.83 17.94 10.98
C ALA A 108 -15.91 16.75 11.97
N GLU A 109 -16.56 15.66 11.56
CA GLU A 109 -16.65 14.42 12.34
C GLU A 109 -15.28 13.72 12.47
N GLU A 110 -14.51 13.63 11.38
CA GLU A 110 -13.15 13.08 11.41
C GLU A 110 -12.21 13.91 12.27
N GLN A 111 -12.34 15.24 12.24
CA GLN A 111 -11.57 16.14 13.08
C GLN A 111 -11.90 15.93 14.56
N GLN A 112 -13.18 15.80 14.92
CA GLN A 112 -13.59 15.47 16.28
C GLN A 112 -13.04 14.12 16.74
N MET A 113 -13.01 13.11 15.85
CA MET A 113 -12.40 11.81 16.16
C MET A 113 -10.88 11.91 16.34
N ALA A 114 -10.20 12.69 15.50
CA ALA A 114 -8.77 12.95 15.62
C ALA A 114 -8.42 13.69 16.92
N ASP A 115 -9.23 14.68 17.29
CA ASP A 115 -9.07 15.43 18.54
C ASP A 115 -9.32 14.51 19.75
N ARG A 116 -10.33 13.64 19.69
CA ARG A 116 -10.56 12.60 20.72
C ARG A 116 -9.36 11.65 20.84
N MET A 117 -8.81 11.17 19.72
CA MET A 117 -7.60 10.33 19.73
C MET A 117 -6.41 11.06 20.35
N LYS A 118 -6.23 12.36 20.07
CA LYS A 118 -5.16 13.17 20.64
C LYS A 118 -5.32 13.30 22.16
N VAL A 119 -6.50 13.72 22.63
CA VAL A 119 -6.80 13.83 24.07
C VAL A 119 -6.60 12.49 24.76
N GLN A 120 -7.04 11.40 24.14
CA GLN A 120 -6.88 10.06 24.70
C GLN A 120 -5.41 9.62 24.78
N ARG A 121 -4.60 9.92 23.74
CA ARG A 121 -3.15 9.69 23.76
C ARG A 121 -2.48 10.49 24.89
N GLU A 122 -2.82 11.75 25.04
CA GLU A 122 -2.30 12.63 26.09
C GLU A 122 -2.70 12.13 27.48
N GLN A 123 -3.96 11.75 27.68
CA GLN A 123 -4.44 11.14 28.94
C GLN A 123 -3.73 9.82 29.22
N SER A 124 -3.53 8.97 28.21
CA SER A 124 -2.78 7.72 28.37
C SER A 124 -1.32 7.98 28.73
N ALA A 125 -0.70 9.00 28.15
CA ALA A 125 0.69 9.37 28.42
C ALA A 125 0.84 9.99 29.82
N ALA A 126 -0.12 10.83 30.23
CA ALA A 126 -0.19 11.42 31.56
C ALA A 126 -0.44 10.34 32.63
N ALA A 127 -1.37 9.41 32.40
CA ALA A 127 -1.60 8.27 33.28
C ALA A 127 -0.35 7.39 33.38
N LYS A 128 0.32 7.09 32.25
CA LYS A 128 1.62 6.36 32.23
C LYS A 128 2.70 7.08 33.03
N ALA A 129 2.78 8.41 32.93
CA ALA A 129 3.77 9.21 33.65
C ALA A 129 3.46 9.35 35.15
N ALA A 130 2.17 9.36 35.53
CA ALA A 130 1.74 9.42 36.92
C ALA A 130 1.86 8.06 37.63
N GLU A 131 1.67 6.96 36.91
CA GLU A 131 1.75 5.59 37.44
C GLU A 131 3.21 5.12 37.61
N ASN A 132 4.14 5.67 36.83
CA ASN A 132 5.57 5.51 37.07
C ASN A 132 6.37 6.73 36.55
N PRO A 133 6.96 7.57 37.43
CA PRO A 133 7.77 8.71 37.01
C PRO A 133 9.02 8.29 36.20
N ASP A 134 9.50 7.05 36.36
CA ASP A 134 10.61 6.50 35.57
C ASP A 134 10.21 6.19 34.12
N HIS A 135 8.91 6.14 33.79
CA HIS A 135 8.44 5.95 32.41
C HIS A 135 8.75 7.19 31.55
N GLY A 136 8.57 8.39 32.11
CA GLY A 136 8.93 9.64 31.43
C GLY A 136 10.44 9.76 31.20
N ALA A 137 11.24 9.30 32.18
CA ALA A 137 12.70 9.23 32.05
C ALA A 137 13.13 8.18 31.03
N ALA A 138 12.55 6.98 31.05
CA ALA A 138 12.86 5.90 30.10
C ALA A 138 12.52 6.25 28.64
N LEU A 139 11.43 6.99 28.40
CA LEU A 139 11.09 7.50 27.06
C LEU A 139 12.07 8.59 26.60
N LYS A 140 12.50 9.48 27.49
CA LYS A 140 13.54 10.48 27.18
C LYS A 140 14.88 9.82 26.87
N ASP A 141 15.25 8.77 27.61
CA ASP A 141 16.48 7.99 27.38
C ASP A 141 16.43 7.30 26.00
N LEU A 142 15.27 6.79 25.57
CA LEU A 142 15.06 6.22 24.22
C LEU A 142 15.13 7.29 23.11
N ASP A 143 14.55 8.45 23.33
CA ASP A 143 14.54 9.55 22.35
C ASP A 143 15.95 10.12 22.17
N GLN A 144 16.67 10.29 23.28
CA GLN A 144 18.09 10.63 23.26
C GLN A 144 18.90 9.56 22.52
N LEU A 145 18.69 8.27 22.81
CA LEU A 145 19.35 7.16 22.11
C LEU A 145 19.16 7.25 20.59
N GLY A 146 17.94 7.55 20.13
CA GLY A 146 17.65 7.76 18.71
C GLY A 146 18.42 8.92 18.09
N GLU A 147 18.61 10.01 18.83
CA GLU A 147 19.41 11.15 18.39
C GLU A 147 20.93 10.84 18.40
N VAL A 148 21.45 10.15 19.42
CA VAL A 148 22.89 9.77 19.47
C VAL A 148 23.24 8.73 18.41
N GLN A 149 22.31 7.82 18.09
CA GLN A 149 22.47 6.82 17.04
C GLN A 149 22.45 7.44 15.63
N LYS A 150 21.61 8.46 15.38
CA LYS A 150 21.65 9.24 14.13
C LYS A 150 22.96 10.01 13.96
N ASN A 151 23.55 10.48 15.06
CA ASN A 151 24.81 11.20 15.07
C ASN A 151 26.05 10.27 15.10
N GLY A 152 25.87 8.96 14.97
CA GLY A 152 26.96 7.97 14.84
C GLY A 152 27.90 7.88 16.05
N SER A 153 27.50 8.40 17.21
CA SER A 153 28.39 8.67 18.35
C SER A 153 28.30 7.62 19.47
N ILE A 154 27.75 6.43 19.21
CA ILE A 154 27.50 5.42 20.25
C ILE A 154 27.87 4.00 19.80
N SER A 155 28.46 3.22 20.71
CA SER A 155 28.81 1.82 20.47
C SER A 155 27.58 0.92 20.54
N GLN A 156 27.63 -0.24 19.89
CA GLN A 156 26.54 -1.22 19.92
C GLN A 156 26.33 -1.80 21.33
N GLU A 157 27.39 -1.92 22.12
CA GLU A 157 27.31 -2.32 23.53
C GLU A 157 26.51 -1.31 24.36
N ASP A 158 26.77 0.00 24.19
CA ASP A 158 26.07 1.05 24.94
C ASP A 158 24.58 1.12 24.56
N VAL A 159 24.25 0.97 23.28
CA VAL A 159 22.87 0.85 22.79
C VAL A 159 22.15 -0.31 23.48
N SER A 160 22.82 -1.47 23.58
CA SER A 160 22.23 -2.66 24.19
C SER A 160 22.04 -2.53 25.70
N ALA A 161 22.95 -1.84 26.39
CA ALA A 161 22.86 -1.57 27.83
C ALA A 161 21.72 -0.60 28.15
N ILE A 162 21.58 0.48 27.36
CA ILE A 162 20.47 1.45 27.49
C ILE A 162 19.14 0.74 27.19
N HIS A 163 19.07 -0.07 26.14
CA HIS A 163 17.87 -0.81 25.80
C HIS A 163 17.46 -1.79 26.92
N ARG A 164 18.42 -2.47 27.56
CA ARG A 164 18.17 -3.38 28.69
C ARG A 164 17.65 -2.63 29.93
N SER A 165 18.30 -1.53 30.28
CA SER A 165 17.88 -0.62 31.36
C SER A 165 16.46 -0.10 31.15
N VAL A 166 16.15 0.40 29.96
CA VAL A 166 14.81 0.86 29.58
C VAL A 166 13.80 -0.30 29.65
N SER A 167 14.16 -1.48 29.15
CA SER A 167 13.28 -2.66 29.17
C SER A 167 12.95 -3.12 30.59
N GLU A 168 13.88 -3.02 31.53
CA GLU A 168 13.65 -3.33 32.94
C GLU A 168 12.77 -2.28 33.64
N ARG A 169 12.99 -0.99 33.37
CA ARG A 169 12.14 0.10 33.89
C ARG A 169 10.71 0.04 33.34
N LEU A 170 10.51 -0.56 32.17
CA LEU A 170 9.21 -0.78 31.54
C LEU A 170 8.57 -2.15 31.88
N ARG A 171 9.28 -3.02 32.61
CA ARG A 171 8.81 -4.38 32.95
C ARG A 171 7.78 -4.31 34.07
N GLY A 172 6.57 -4.84 33.82
CA GLY A 172 5.47 -4.83 34.79
C GLY A 172 4.28 -3.93 34.41
N PHE A 173 4.35 -3.23 33.27
CA PHE A 173 3.24 -2.40 32.81
C PHE A 173 1.98 -3.22 32.48
N GLY A 174 0.87 -2.90 33.14
CA GLY A 174 -0.39 -3.63 33.11
C GLY A 174 -0.92 -3.91 31.70
N VAL A 175 -1.13 -5.20 31.43
CA VAL A 175 -1.72 -5.73 30.19
C VAL A 175 -3.15 -5.21 29.98
N SER A 176 -3.86 -4.83 31.06
CA SER A 176 -5.26 -4.40 31.06
C SER A 176 -5.49 -3.01 30.44
N GLY A 177 -4.73 -1.98 30.84
CA GLY A 177 -4.89 -0.61 30.32
C GLY A 177 -4.42 -0.47 28.86
N LYS A 178 -3.38 -1.20 28.46
CA LYS A 178 -2.91 -1.26 27.06
C LYS A 178 -3.95 -1.87 26.12
N LEU A 179 -4.68 -2.89 26.58
CA LEU A 179 -5.71 -3.56 25.77
C LEU A 179 -6.95 -2.70 25.53
N GLN A 180 -7.39 -1.92 26.53
CA GLN A 180 -8.54 -1.00 26.36
C GLN A 180 -8.18 0.18 25.46
N PHE A 181 -7.03 0.80 25.70
CA PHE A 181 -6.53 1.89 24.86
C PHE A 181 -6.36 1.46 23.40
N ALA A 182 -5.76 0.29 23.14
CA ALA A 182 -5.58 -0.22 21.78
C ALA A 182 -6.92 -0.55 21.08
N ARG A 183 -7.94 -0.99 21.81
CA ARG A 183 -9.27 -1.24 21.26
C ARG A 183 -9.99 0.05 20.89
N GLU A 184 -9.95 1.06 21.76
CA GLU A 184 -10.62 2.34 21.52
C GLU A 184 -9.92 3.15 20.43
N GLU A 185 -8.58 3.18 20.42
CA GLU A 185 -7.80 3.77 19.32
C GLU A 185 -8.08 3.05 17.99
N GLY A 186 -8.17 1.71 18.02
CA GLY A 186 -8.56 0.91 16.86
C GLY A 186 -9.95 1.26 16.33
N ALA A 187 -10.94 1.41 17.21
CA ALA A 187 -12.30 1.76 16.83
C ALA A 187 -12.39 3.19 16.23
N LEU A 188 -11.66 4.15 16.79
CA LEU A 188 -11.60 5.52 16.26
C LEU A 188 -10.92 5.57 14.88
N MET A 189 -9.81 4.85 14.71
CA MET A 189 -9.14 4.71 13.43
C MET A 189 -10.03 4.04 12.38
N GLU A 190 -10.75 2.98 12.76
CA GLU A 190 -11.72 2.31 11.89
C GLU A 190 -12.86 3.25 11.47
N ALA A 191 -13.37 4.07 12.39
CA ALA A 191 -14.42 5.03 12.09
C ALA A 191 -13.95 6.14 11.13
N VAL A 192 -12.74 6.69 11.33
CA VAL A 192 -12.13 7.66 10.39
C VAL A 192 -11.94 7.02 9.02
N PHE A 193 -11.44 5.79 8.97
CA PHE A 193 -11.23 5.06 7.71
C PHE A 193 -12.55 4.79 6.97
N LYS A 194 -13.60 4.35 7.68
CA LYS A 194 -14.94 4.17 7.11
C LYS A 194 -15.52 5.47 6.58
N SER A 195 -15.38 6.57 7.31
CA SER A 195 -15.82 7.90 6.86
C SER A 195 -15.14 8.27 5.53
N LYS A 196 -13.81 8.14 5.46
CA LYS A 196 -13.05 8.43 4.23
C LYS A 196 -13.44 7.50 3.07
N THR A 197 -13.66 6.22 3.37
CA THR A 197 -14.14 5.23 2.39
C THR A 197 -15.48 5.63 1.80
N ASN A 198 -16.46 6.00 2.65
CA ASN A 198 -17.77 6.41 2.19
C ASN A 198 -17.69 7.67 1.30
N ARG A 199 -16.95 8.70 1.75
CA ARG A 199 -16.75 9.91 0.94
C ARG A 199 -16.08 9.64 -0.40
N PHE A 200 -15.12 8.71 -0.43
CA PHE A 200 -14.46 8.32 -1.67
C PHE A 200 -15.41 7.58 -2.62
N VAL A 201 -16.27 6.72 -2.08
CA VAL A 201 -17.32 6.01 -2.84
C VAL A 201 -18.35 7.00 -3.42
N ASP A 202 -18.55 8.15 -2.79
CA ASP A 202 -19.46 9.17 -3.32
C ASP A 202 -18.84 10.03 -4.44
N LEU A 203 -17.54 9.91 -4.72
CA LEU A 203 -16.89 10.65 -5.82
C LEU A 203 -17.31 10.10 -7.19
N ASP A 204 -17.60 11.00 -8.13
CA ASP A 204 -17.88 10.66 -9.53
C ASP A 204 -16.61 10.83 -10.38
N PHE A 205 -16.00 9.71 -10.78
CA PHE A 205 -14.83 9.68 -11.68
C PHE A 205 -15.23 9.73 -13.16
N GLY A 206 -16.51 10.02 -13.47
CA GLY A 206 -17.00 10.19 -14.83
C GLY A 206 -17.06 8.88 -15.61
N GLU A 207 -16.63 8.92 -16.88
CA GLU A 207 -16.66 7.75 -17.77
C GLU A 207 -15.72 6.63 -17.29
N ASP A 208 -14.64 6.96 -16.60
CA ASP A 208 -13.69 5.97 -16.07
C ASP A 208 -14.32 5.10 -14.96
N ASP A 209 -15.34 5.60 -14.25
CA ASP A 209 -16.05 4.90 -13.17
C ASP A 209 -17.07 3.88 -13.72
N ARG A 210 -17.52 4.05 -14.97
CA ARG A 210 -18.66 3.31 -15.56
C ARG A 210 -18.30 1.99 -16.21
N GLU A 211 -17.02 1.61 -16.21
CA GLU A 211 -16.55 0.46 -16.99
C GLU A 211 -17.05 -0.90 -16.52
N THR A 212 -17.52 -1.02 -15.28
CA THR A 212 -18.17 -2.23 -14.80
C THR A 212 -19.31 -1.88 -13.86
N SER A 213 -20.55 -1.95 -14.36
CA SER A 213 -21.80 -1.81 -13.62
C SER A 213 -22.00 -2.82 -12.48
N ALA A 214 -21.05 -3.73 -12.27
CA ALA A 214 -21.11 -4.84 -11.32
C ALA A 214 -20.19 -4.72 -10.09
N THR A 215 -19.36 -3.67 -9.99
CA THR A 215 -18.42 -3.51 -8.85
C THR A 215 -18.88 -2.39 -7.93
N THR A 216 -19.84 -2.69 -7.05
CA THR A 216 -20.36 -1.83 -5.99
C THR A 216 -19.31 -1.34 -4.97
N ASN A 217 -18.03 -1.72 -5.12
CA ASN A 217 -16.92 -1.23 -4.31
C ASN A 217 -15.98 -0.38 -5.17
N LYS A 218 -16.10 0.95 -5.04
CA LYS A 218 -15.23 1.93 -5.71
C LYS A 218 -13.76 1.91 -5.25
N ILE A 219 -13.43 1.19 -4.17
CA ILE A 219 -12.04 0.98 -3.75
C ILE A 219 -11.41 -0.21 -4.49
N ALA A 220 -12.02 -1.39 -4.40
CA ALA A 220 -11.70 -2.55 -5.24
C ALA A 220 -12.79 -3.60 -5.04
N SER A 221 -13.22 -4.28 -6.11
CA SER A 221 -14.04 -5.48 -5.96
C SER A 221 -13.20 -6.66 -5.45
N LYS A 222 -13.84 -7.68 -4.88
CA LYS A 222 -13.15 -8.91 -4.47
C LYS A 222 -12.40 -9.56 -5.64
N ASP A 223 -12.99 -9.51 -6.83
CA ASP A 223 -12.39 -10.07 -8.04
C ASP A 223 -11.22 -9.23 -8.54
N GLU A 224 -11.31 -7.90 -8.46
CA GLU A 224 -10.22 -6.97 -8.78
C GLU A 224 -9.02 -7.15 -7.84
N LEU A 225 -9.28 -7.34 -6.54
CA LEU A 225 -8.24 -7.61 -5.55
C LEU A 225 -7.59 -8.99 -5.77
N ALA A 226 -8.39 -10.03 -6.00
CA ALA A 226 -7.87 -11.36 -6.33
C ALA A 226 -7.05 -11.36 -7.64
N ALA A 227 -7.43 -10.55 -8.63
CA ALA A 227 -6.68 -10.39 -9.87
C ALA A 227 -5.35 -9.66 -9.63
N ALA A 228 -5.33 -8.62 -8.79
CA ALA A 228 -4.09 -7.96 -8.38
C ALA A 228 -3.15 -8.92 -7.63
N GLU A 229 -3.68 -9.74 -6.71
CA GLU A 229 -2.90 -10.79 -6.04
C GLU A 229 -2.31 -11.80 -7.03
N ARG A 230 -3.10 -12.25 -8.01
CA ARG A 230 -2.62 -13.13 -9.08
C ARG A 230 -1.52 -12.49 -9.92
N LEU A 231 -1.62 -11.20 -10.24
CA LEU A 231 -0.57 -10.47 -10.94
C LEU A 231 0.75 -10.49 -10.17
N PHE A 232 0.73 -10.16 -8.88
CA PHE A 232 1.94 -10.18 -8.05
C PHE A 232 2.47 -11.60 -7.84
N ALA A 233 1.59 -12.59 -7.66
CA ALA A 233 1.98 -14.00 -7.57
C ALA A 233 2.62 -14.52 -8.87
N ALA A 234 2.20 -14.01 -10.03
CA ALA A 234 2.83 -14.27 -11.31
C ALA A 234 4.19 -13.57 -11.48
N GLY A 235 4.55 -12.70 -10.54
CA GLY A 235 5.84 -12.03 -10.45
C GLY A 235 5.84 -10.61 -11.00
N PHE A 236 4.70 -10.03 -11.37
CA PHE A 236 4.59 -8.63 -11.77
C PHE A 236 5.16 -7.72 -10.68
N LYS A 237 6.01 -6.75 -11.05
CA LYS A 237 6.59 -5.79 -10.11
C LYS A 237 6.12 -4.39 -10.49
N LEU A 238 5.71 -3.62 -9.49
CA LEU A 238 5.48 -2.19 -9.63
C LEU A 238 6.76 -1.46 -9.26
N GLU A 239 7.46 -0.94 -10.26
CA GLU A 239 8.63 -0.11 -10.03
C GLU A 239 8.29 1.39 -10.03
N ASN A 240 9.24 2.21 -9.58
CA ASN A 240 9.27 3.66 -9.81
C ASN A 240 8.05 4.46 -9.34
N ASN A 241 7.34 3.98 -8.32
CA ASN A 241 6.14 4.64 -7.78
C ASN A 241 5.06 4.89 -8.84
N ALA A 242 4.96 4.05 -9.88
CA ALA A 242 4.06 4.26 -11.01
C ALA A 242 2.61 4.58 -10.60
N MET A 243 2.07 3.85 -9.61
CA MET A 243 0.71 4.07 -9.11
C MET A 243 0.56 5.40 -8.35
N ALA A 244 1.58 5.85 -7.63
CA ALA A 244 1.54 7.16 -6.97
C ALA A 244 1.60 8.30 -7.99
N ARG A 245 2.35 8.13 -9.08
CA ARG A 245 2.39 9.07 -10.20
C ARG A 245 1.04 9.14 -10.91
N PHE A 246 0.46 7.98 -11.21
CA PHE A 246 -0.90 7.89 -11.73
C PHE A 246 -1.89 8.66 -10.86
N ALA A 247 -1.87 8.40 -9.54
CA ALA A 247 -2.78 9.09 -8.63
C ALA A 247 -2.53 10.60 -8.56
N ALA A 248 -1.28 11.05 -8.71
CA ALA A 248 -0.95 12.48 -8.75
C ALA A 248 -1.40 13.16 -10.05
N ASP A 249 -1.26 12.51 -11.21
CA ASP A 249 -1.73 13.10 -12.48
C ASP A 249 -3.25 13.05 -12.64
N TYR A 250 -3.90 12.08 -12.00
CA TYR A 250 -5.35 11.92 -12.05
C TYR A 250 -6.06 13.06 -11.29
N ASP A 251 -7.10 13.63 -11.91
CA ASP A 251 -7.92 14.67 -11.31
C ASP A 251 -8.98 14.05 -10.39
N ILE A 252 -8.74 14.08 -9.08
CA ILE A 252 -9.67 13.52 -8.09
C ILE A 252 -10.72 14.59 -7.76
N PRO A 253 -12.03 14.32 -7.93
CA PRO A 253 -13.08 15.30 -7.67
C PRO A 253 -12.98 15.89 -6.25
N GLY A 254 -13.02 17.23 -6.16
CA GLY A 254 -12.87 17.96 -4.91
C GLY A 254 -11.44 18.11 -4.39
N LEU A 255 -10.46 17.41 -4.99
CA LEU A 255 -9.05 17.47 -4.60
C LEU A 255 -8.13 18.02 -5.71
N GLY A 256 -8.49 17.83 -6.98
CA GLY A 256 -7.68 18.27 -8.11
C GLY A 256 -6.55 17.30 -8.48
N LYS A 257 -5.63 17.75 -9.33
CA LYS A 257 -4.34 17.08 -9.58
C LYS A 257 -3.36 17.30 -8.43
N GLY A 258 -2.53 16.30 -8.19
CA GLY A 258 -1.56 16.25 -7.09
C GLY A 258 -0.15 16.64 -7.52
N ALA A 259 0.74 16.74 -6.54
CA ALA A 259 2.17 16.93 -6.80
C ALA A 259 2.78 15.63 -7.34
N MET A 260 3.37 15.69 -8.53
CA MET A 260 3.99 14.52 -9.16
C MET A 260 5.23 14.07 -8.35
N PRO A 261 5.27 12.82 -7.86
CA PRO A 261 6.45 12.32 -7.19
C PRO A 261 7.62 12.20 -8.19
N ALA A 262 8.85 12.35 -7.72
CA ALA A 262 10.03 12.19 -8.57
C ALA A 262 10.09 10.76 -9.16
N TRP A 263 10.62 10.62 -10.39
CA TRP A 263 11.13 9.33 -10.85
C TRP A 263 12.34 9.04 -9.97
N SER A 264 12.15 8.33 -8.87
CA SER A 264 13.28 7.83 -8.09
C SER A 264 13.97 6.77 -8.95
N SER A 265 14.95 7.17 -9.76
CA SER A 265 15.92 6.22 -10.28
C SER A 265 16.65 5.68 -9.05
N PHE A 266 16.25 4.51 -8.56
CA PHE A 266 17.12 3.75 -7.69
C PHE A 266 18.36 3.49 -8.52
N LYS A 267 19.42 4.27 -8.30
CA LYS A 267 20.74 3.89 -8.78
C LYS A 267 20.95 2.47 -8.24
N PRO A 268 21.31 1.49 -9.08
CA PRO A 268 21.65 0.17 -8.58
C PRO A 268 22.68 0.39 -7.48
N VAL A 269 22.42 -0.15 -6.30
CA VAL A 269 23.44 -0.28 -5.26
C VAL A 269 24.49 -1.19 -5.89
N SER A 270 25.52 -0.59 -6.49
CA SER A 270 26.68 -1.30 -6.98
C SER A 270 27.29 -2.01 -5.78
N ARG A 271 27.32 -3.35 -5.84
CA ARG A 271 28.10 -4.16 -4.92
C ARG A 271 29.59 -3.93 -5.14
#